data_AF-A0A3M2RA71-F1
#
_entry.id   AF-A0A3M2RA71-F1
#
_cell.length_a   1.000
_cell.length_b   1.000
_cell.length_c   1.000
_cell.angle_alpha   90.00
_cell.angle_beta   90.00
_cell.angle_gamma   90.00
#
_symmetry.space_group_name_H-M   'P 1'
#
loop_
_entity.id
_entity.type
_entity.pdbx_description
1 polymer ?
#
loop_
_entity_poly.entity_id
_entity_poly.type
_entity_poly.pdbx_seq_one_letter_code
_entity_poly.pdbx_strand_id
1 'polypeptide(L)'
;MSGHSYDAENYWKANLRLIFGSLIIWALVSYGAAILLRPMLAGIEVGGTDLGFWFAQQGSIITFIILIFFYAWRMNKIDEKFGVHEE
;
A
#
# COMPACT_ATOMS: atom_id res chain seq x y z
N MET A 1 34.85 -22.37 -1.29
CA MET A 1 33.67 -21.61 -1.75
C MET A 1 32.80 -21.35 -0.52
N SER A 2 32.97 -20.21 0.13
CA SER A 2 32.17 -19.81 1.29
C SER A 2 30.78 -19.38 0.81
N GLY A 3 29.82 -20.29 0.92
CA GLY A 3 28.41 -19.99 0.67
C GLY A 3 27.91 -19.03 1.74
N HIS A 4 27.91 -17.73 1.45
CA HIS A 4 27.08 -16.78 2.17
C HIS A 4 25.63 -17.24 1.96
N SER A 5 25.02 -17.82 2.99
CA SER A 5 23.58 -17.96 3.08
C SER A 5 23.00 -16.55 3.21
N TYR A 6 22.90 -15.84 2.09
CA TYR A 6 21.92 -14.76 1.97
C TYR A 6 20.61 -15.38 2.44
N ASP A 7 20.02 -14.80 3.48
CA ASP A 7 18.76 -15.27 4.05
C ASP A 7 17.61 -14.86 3.11
N ALA A 8 17.72 -15.28 1.85
CA ALA A 8 16.86 -14.94 0.73
C ALA A 8 15.41 -15.36 1.02
N GLU A 9 15.23 -16.40 1.85
CA GLU A 9 13.93 -16.83 2.32
C GLU A 9 13.28 -15.78 3.25
N ASN A 10 14.05 -15.19 4.17
CA ASN A 10 13.57 -14.14 5.07
C ASN A 10 13.32 -12.82 4.34
N TYR A 11 14.16 -12.47 3.38
CA TYR A 11 13.96 -11.32 2.48
C TYR A 11 12.68 -11.48 1.63
N TRP A 12 12.50 -12.65 1.02
CA TRP A 12 11.33 -12.99 0.22
C TRP A 12 10.04 -12.95 1.06
N LYS A 13 10.04 -13.54 2.25
CA LYS A 13 8.92 -13.46 3.19
C LYS A 13 8.59 -12.01 3.58
N ALA A 14 9.60 -11.16 3.78
CA ALA A 14 9.39 -9.76 4.12
C ALA A 14 8.74 -8.98 2.97
N ASN A 15 9.20 -9.19 1.73
CA ASN A 15 8.61 -8.60 0.53
C ASN A 15 7.18 -9.08 0.28
N LEU A 16 6.92 -10.38 0.41
CA LEU A 16 5.57 -10.92 0.32
C LEU A 16 4.64 -10.31 1.37
N ARG A 17 5.12 -10.08 2.59
CA ARG A 17 4.33 -9.43 3.65
C ARG A 17 4.01 -7.97 3.32
N LEU A 18 4.93 -7.26 2.70
CA LEU A 18 4.69 -5.90 2.19
C LEU A 18 3.66 -5.90 1.07
N ILE A 19 3.82 -6.76 0.06
CA ILE A 19 2.87 -6.88 -1.06
C ILE A 19 1.48 -7.22 -0.52
N PHE A 20 1.37 -8.20 0.37
CA PHE A 20 0.09 -8.61 0.96
C PHE A 20 -0.53 -7.48 1.78
N GLY A 21 0.27 -6.74 2.56
CA GLY A 21 -0.18 -5.55 3.28
C GLY A 21 -0.70 -4.45 2.35
N SER A 22 0.02 -4.18 1.26
CA SER A 22 -0.41 -3.21 0.24
C SER A 22 -1.72 -3.61 -0.42
N LEU A 23 -1.90 -4.90 -0.73
CA LEU A 23 -3.15 -5.42 -1.30
C LEU A 23 -4.33 -5.30 -0.32
N ILE A 24 -4.12 -5.57 0.97
CA ILE A 24 -5.16 -5.39 1.99
C ILE A 24 -5.55 -3.91 2.09
N ILE A 25 -4.58 -2.99 2.19
CA ILE A 25 -4.88 -1.56 2.29
C ILE A 25 -5.58 -1.08 1.02
N TRP A 26 -5.11 -1.50 -0.15
CA TRP A 26 -5.74 -1.17 -1.42
C TRP A 26 -7.19 -1.66 -1.48
N ALA A 27 -7.47 -2.89 -1.06
CA ALA A 27 -8.82 -3.43 -0.99
C ALA A 27 -9.68 -2.70 0.05
N LEU A 28 -9.15 -2.39 1.23
CA LEU A 28 -9.86 -1.66 2.27
C LEU A 28 -10.19 -0.22 1.85
N VAL A 29 -9.31 0.45 1.12
CA VAL A 29 -9.61 1.81 0.66
C VAL A 29 -10.56 1.77 -0.53
N SER A 30 -10.35 0.88 -1.49
CA SER A 30 -11.23 0.78 -2.68
C SER A 30 -12.65 0.33 -2.29
N TYR A 31 -12.77 -0.69 -1.42
CA TYR A 31 -14.04 -1.30 -1.05
C TYR A 31 -14.61 -0.73 0.26
N GLY A 32 -13.76 -0.51 1.26
CA GLY A 32 -14.18 0.04 2.56
C GLY A 32 -14.54 1.52 2.49
N ALA A 33 -13.81 2.35 1.72
CA ALA A 33 -14.25 3.75 1.52
C ALA A 33 -15.52 3.86 0.65
N ALA A 34 -15.76 2.89 -0.24
CA ALA A 34 -16.98 2.85 -1.04
C ALA A 34 -18.22 2.38 -0.25
N ILE A 35 -18.06 1.49 0.74
CA ILE A 35 -19.18 0.86 1.47
C ILE A 35 -19.41 1.46 2.86
N LEU A 36 -18.37 1.62 3.69
CA LEU A 36 -18.50 2.11 5.07
C LEU A 36 -18.72 3.63 5.13
N LEU A 37 -18.09 4.36 4.22
CA LEU A 37 -18.18 5.82 4.15
C LEU A 37 -19.40 6.29 3.34
N ARG A 38 -20.09 5.40 2.60
CA ARG A 38 -21.31 5.70 1.83
C ARG A 38 -22.38 6.47 2.63
N PRO A 39 -22.80 6.05 3.84
CA PRO A 39 -23.79 6.80 4.62
C PRO A 39 -23.25 8.10 5.24
N MET A 40 -21.93 8.21 5.47
CA MET A 40 -21.31 9.41 6.06
C MET A 40 -20.96 10.48 5.01
N LEU A 41 -20.74 10.06 3.77
CA LEU A 41 -20.30 10.91 2.65
C LEU A 41 -21.42 11.31 1.68
N ALA A 42 -22.54 10.60 1.65
CA ALA A 42 -23.67 10.88 0.75
C ALA A 42 -24.31 12.27 0.94
N GLY A 43 -23.96 13.00 2.01
CA GLY A 43 -24.42 14.38 2.26
C GLY A 43 -23.43 15.46 1.86
N ILE A 44 -22.22 15.11 1.37
CA ILE A 44 -21.16 16.07 1.05
C ILE A 44 -20.87 15.97 -0.44
N GLU A 45 -21.33 16.94 -1.23
CA GLU A 45 -21.00 17.01 -2.65
C GLU A 45 -19.59 17.60 -2.83
N VAL A 46 -18.71 16.90 -3.54
CA VAL A 46 -17.39 17.43 -3.93
C VAL A 46 -17.35 17.54 -5.44
N GLY A 47 -17.27 18.77 -5.93
CA GLY A 47 -17.18 19.05 -7.37
C GLY A 47 -18.45 18.73 -8.16
N GLY A 48 -19.63 18.71 -7.52
CA GLY A 48 -20.92 18.44 -8.17
C GLY A 48 -21.27 16.95 -8.35
N THR A 49 -20.51 16.04 -7.72
CA THR A 49 -20.79 14.60 -7.70
C THR A 49 -20.68 14.06 -6.28
N ASP A 50 -21.36 12.93 -6.01
CA ASP A 50 -21.35 12.26 -4.71
C ASP A 50 -19.91 11.89 -4.30
N LEU A 51 -19.48 12.27 -3.10
CA LEU A 51 -18.12 12.04 -2.61
C LEU A 51 -17.74 10.55 -2.65
N GLY A 52 -18.71 9.66 -2.44
CA GLY A 52 -18.50 8.22 -2.56
C GLY A 52 -18.06 7.79 -3.97
N PHE A 53 -18.56 8.47 -5.00
CA PHE A 53 -18.18 8.23 -6.39
C PHE A 53 -16.80 8.79 -6.71
N TRP A 54 -16.49 9.99 -6.20
CA TRP A 54 -15.16 10.59 -6.31
C TRP A 54 -14.08 9.71 -5.65
N PHE A 55 -14.38 9.13 -4.48
CA PHE A 55 -13.46 8.25 -3.78
C PHE A 55 -13.22 6.92 -4.53
N ALA A 56 -14.27 6.38 -5.15
CA ALA A 56 -14.15 5.16 -5.96
C ALA A 56 -13.18 5.34 -7.14
N GLN A 57 -13.11 6.54 -7.73
CA GLN A 57 -12.29 6.82 -8.91
C GLN A 57 -10.96 7.51 -8.57
N GLN A 58 -11.02 8.73 -8.03
CA GLN A 58 -9.82 9.51 -7.69
C GLN A 58 -9.19 9.08 -6.36
N GLY A 59 -9.99 8.64 -5.40
CA GLY A 59 -9.49 8.12 -4.13
C GLY A 59 -8.65 6.86 -4.29
N SER A 60 -9.05 5.95 -5.19
CA SER A 60 -8.29 4.72 -5.50
C SER A 60 -6.89 5.03 -6.07
N ILE A 61 -6.80 5.96 -7.04
CA ILE A 61 -5.51 6.27 -7.66
C ILE A 61 -4.56 7.04 -6.72
N ILE A 62 -5.08 7.95 -5.89
CA ILE A 62 -4.28 8.62 -4.86
C ILE A 62 -3.75 7.61 -3.84
N THR A 63 -4.61 6.67 -3.42
CA THR A 63 -4.21 5.61 -2.50
C THR A 63 -3.14 4.72 -3.10
N PHE A 64 -3.28 4.38 -4.39
CA PHE A 64 -2.28 3.59 -5.10
C PHE A 64 -0.92 4.28 -5.11
N ILE A 65 -0.87 5.59 -5.39
CA ILE A 65 0.37 6.37 -5.34
C ILE A 65 0.97 6.37 -3.92
N ILE A 66 0.16 6.60 -2.88
CA ILE A 66 0.62 6.56 -1.48
C ILE A 66 1.20 5.18 -1.15
N LEU A 67 0.56 4.10 -1.59
CA LEU A 67 1.02 2.73 -1.39
C LEU A 67 2.36 2.47 -2.08
N ILE A 68 2.61 3.03 -3.27
CA ILE A 68 3.91 2.93 -3.95
C ILE A 68 4.99 3.59 -3.11
N PHE A 69 4.79 4.83 -2.66
CA PHE A 69 5.77 5.52 -1.83
C PHE A 69 5.99 4.81 -0.48
N PHE A 70 4.92 4.32 0.13
CA PHE A 70 5.00 3.54 1.36
C PHE A 70 5.77 2.23 1.17
N TYR A 71 5.51 1.52 0.07
CA TYR A 71 6.24 0.31 -0.31
C TYR A 71 7.72 0.61 -0.50
N ALA A 72 8.07 1.63 -1.29
CA ALA A 72 9.46 2.02 -1.53
C ALA A 72 10.19 2.40 -0.23
N TRP A 73 9.55 3.18 0.65
CA TRP A 73 10.12 3.53 1.95
C TRP A 73 10.29 2.32 2.87
N ARG A 74 9.31 1.40 2.88
CA ARG A 74 9.39 0.16 3.66
C ARG A 74 10.42 -0.81 3.12
N MET A 75 10.60 -0.88 1.80
CA MET A 75 11.63 -1.66 1.14
C MET A 75 13.01 -1.17 1.57
N ASN A 76 13.26 0.16 1.48
CA ASN A 76 14.50 0.77 1.95
C ASN A 76 14.79 0.45 3.42
N LYS A 77 13.76 0.44 4.27
CA LYS A 77 13.90 0.09 5.70
C LYS A 77 14.15 -1.40 5.95
N ILE A 78 13.70 -2.27 5.04
CA ILE A 78 14.02 -3.70 5.07
C ILE A 78 15.47 -3.88 4.60
N ASP A 79 15.88 -3.25 3.51
CA ASP A 79 17.25 -3.29 3.01
C ASP A 79 18.25 -2.79 4.07
N GLU A 80 17.94 -1.68 4.76
CA GLU A 80 18.72 -1.16 5.89
C GLU A 80 18.80 -2.17 7.05
N LYS A 81 17.68 -2.84 7.38
CA LYS A 81 17.64 -3.86 8.45
C LYS A 81 18.43 -5.12 8.13
N PHE A 82 18.49 -5.50 6.85
CA PHE A 82 19.25 -6.65 6.39
C PHE A 82 20.69 -6.29 5.99
N GLY A 83 21.10 -5.02 6.19
CA GLY A 83 22.47 -4.58 5.99
C GLY A 83 22.91 -4.61 4.52
N VAL A 84 21.97 -4.55 3.57
CA VAL A 84 22.30 -4.36 2.15
C VAL A 84 22.61 -2.88 1.94
N HIS A 85 23.70 -2.43 2.54
CA HIS A 85 24.46 -1.31 2.00
C HIS A 85 25.32 -1.90 0.90
N GLU A 86 24.85 -1.82 -0.34
CA GLU A 86 25.80 -1.88 -1.46
C GLU A 86 26.81 -0.74 -1.25
N GLU A 87 28.09 -1.10 -1.22
CA GLU A 87 29.18 -0.14 -1.45
C GLU A 87 29.05 0.50 -2.84
#